data_AF-A0A933L6E7-F1
#
_entry.id   AF-A0A933L6E7-F1
#
_cell.length_a   1.000
_cell.length_b   1.000
_cell.length_c   1.000
_cell.angle_alpha   90.00
_cell.angle_beta   90.00
_cell.angle_gamma   90.00
#
_symmetry.space_group_name_H-M   'P 1'
#
loop_
_entity.id
_entity.type
_entity.pdbx_description
1 polymer ?
#
loop_
_entity_poly.entity_id
_entity_poly.type
_entity_poly.pdbx_seq_one_letter_code
_entity_poly.pdbx_strand_id
1 'polypeptide(L)'
;MQSLIHAQMSQISGSTLNFSFKSLSNTELVSKLKTKVLEERKALTEILHLLREVELRRLYALYGYSSLFNFVVNELGYDESSAYRRIEAMRLMKDLPTQEAKKVETRLEEGKVSLTNLSSLQGFIRR
;
A
#
# COMPACT_ATOMS: atom_id res chain seq x y z
N MET A 1 -13.91 11.91 -22.86
CA MET A 1 -12.99 10.81 -22.50
C MET A 1 -12.83 10.65 -20.97
N GLN A 2 -13.78 11.13 -20.14
CA GLN A 2 -13.78 11.05 -18.67
C GLN A 2 -14.82 10.06 -18.11
N SER A 3 -15.61 9.40 -18.96
CA SER A 3 -16.77 8.59 -18.54
C SER A 3 -16.49 7.09 -18.37
N LEU A 4 -15.28 6.59 -18.68
CA LEU A 4 -15.01 5.14 -18.67
C LEU A 4 -14.43 4.63 -17.34
N ILE A 5 -13.90 5.49 -16.48
CA ILE A 5 -13.17 5.06 -15.27
C ILE A 5 -14.10 5.00 -14.04
N HIS A 6 -15.15 5.81 -14.02
CA HIS A 6 -16.19 5.76 -12.97
C HIS A 6 -17.01 4.45 -13.01
N ALA A 7 -17.07 3.75 -14.14
CA ALA A 7 -17.89 2.54 -14.31
C ALA A 7 -17.21 1.24 -13.84
N GLN A 8 -15.89 1.24 -13.57
CA GLN A 8 -15.16 0.02 -13.21
C GLN A 8 -14.85 -0.13 -11.72
N MET A 9 -15.11 0.89 -10.89
CA MET A 9 -14.92 0.79 -9.44
C MET A 9 -16.09 0.11 -8.70
N SER A 10 -17.20 -0.21 -9.38
CA SER A 10 -18.39 -0.83 -8.76
C SER A 10 -18.35 -2.36 -8.71
N GLN A 11 -17.23 -3.00 -9.06
CA GLN A 11 -17.08 -4.47 -9.07
C GLN A 11 -15.86 -4.95 -8.28
N ILE A 12 -15.47 -4.26 -7.21
CA ILE A 12 -14.67 -4.91 -6.16
C ILE A 12 -15.66 -5.71 -5.31
N SER A 13 -15.85 -6.95 -5.73
CA SER A 13 -16.65 -7.98 -5.08
C SER A 13 -16.56 -7.86 -3.57
N GLY A 14 -17.68 -7.50 -2.94
CA GLY A 14 -17.88 -7.66 -1.51
C GLY A 14 -17.58 -9.11 -1.16
N SER A 15 -16.44 -9.36 -0.53
CA SER A 15 -16.10 -10.68 -0.04
C SER A 15 -17.13 -11.07 1.01
N THR A 16 -17.74 -12.23 0.81
CA THR A 16 -18.70 -12.88 1.72
C THR A 16 -18.02 -13.24 3.04
N LEU A 17 -17.72 -12.26 3.89
CA LEU A 17 -17.09 -12.47 5.18
C LEU A 17 -18.07 -12.08 6.28
N ASN A 18 -18.95 -13.01 6.69
CA ASN A 18 -19.55 -12.84 8.03
C ASN A 18 -20.13 -14.07 8.74
N PHE A 19 -20.12 -15.28 8.16
CA PHE A 19 -20.65 -16.47 8.87
C PHE A 19 -19.63 -17.57 9.19
N SER A 20 -18.46 -17.59 8.54
CA SER A 20 -17.53 -18.72 8.61
C SER A 20 -16.50 -18.69 9.75
N PHE A 21 -16.38 -17.59 10.51
CA PHE A 21 -15.35 -17.49 11.56
C PHE A 21 -15.76 -18.14 12.89
N LYS A 22 -17.07 -18.27 13.16
CA LYS A 22 -17.58 -18.87 14.42
C LYS A 22 -17.30 -20.37 14.53
N SER A 23 -17.03 -21.05 13.41
CA SER A 23 -16.76 -22.49 13.37
C SER A 23 -15.28 -22.84 13.51
N LEU A 24 -14.38 -21.85 13.60
CA LEU A 24 -12.95 -22.09 13.75
C LEU A 24 -12.62 -22.31 15.23
N SER A 25 -11.73 -23.26 15.52
CA SER A 25 -11.10 -23.35 16.83
C SER A 25 -10.22 -22.14 17.10
N ASN A 26 -9.88 -21.89 18.37
CA ASN A 26 -9.02 -20.77 18.77
C ASN A 26 -7.67 -20.78 18.02
N THR A 27 -7.07 -21.95 17.84
CA THR A 27 -5.78 -22.09 17.15
C THR A 27 -5.90 -21.83 15.65
N GLU A 28 -6.97 -22.31 15.02
CA GLU A 28 -7.26 -22.05 13.60
C GLU A 28 -7.56 -20.58 13.35
N LEU A 29 -8.34 -19.93 14.23
CA LEU A 29 -8.65 -18.51 14.14
C LEU A 29 -7.37 -17.66 14.21
N VAL A 30 -6.50 -17.93 15.18
CA VAL A 30 -5.22 -17.22 15.34
C VAL A 30 -4.30 -17.48 14.16
N SER A 31 -4.23 -18.74 13.68
CA SER A 31 -3.42 -19.10 12.50
C SER A 31 -3.91 -18.35 11.26
N LYS A 32 -5.22 -18.36 11.01
CA LYS A 32 -5.84 -17.64 9.88
C LYS A 32 -5.61 -16.14 9.97
N LEU A 33 -5.70 -15.56 11.17
CA LEU A 33 -5.41 -14.15 11.37
C LEU A 33 -3.95 -13.82 11.05
N LYS A 34 -2.99 -14.63 11.50
CA LYS A 34 -1.57 -14.46 11.15
C LYS A 34 -1.34 -14.53 9.64
N THR A 35 -2.00 -15.45 8.94
CA THR A 35 -1.95 -15.52 7.47
C THR A 35 -2.49 -14.25 6.83
N LYS A 36 -3.63 -13.72 7.31
CA LYS A 36 -4.21 -12.48 6.79
C LYS A 36 -3.32 -11.26 7.03
N VAL A 37 -2.61 -11.20 8.15
CA VAL A 37 -1.60 -10.15 8.39
C VAL A 37 -0.44 -10.25 7.39
N LEU A 38 0.01 -11.44 7.01
CA LEU A 38 1.04 -11.60 5.98
C LEU A 38 0.54 -11.22 4.60
N GLU A 39 -0.70 -11.59 4.25
CA GLU A 39 -1.32 -11.18 2.99
C GLU A 39 -1.48 -9.65 2.91
N GLU A 40 -1.89 -8.99 4.01
CA GLU A 40 -1.97 -7.53 4.09
C GLU A 40 -0.61 -6.87 3.80
N ARG A 41 0.48 -7.41 4.36
CA ARG A 41 1.82 -6.88 4.12
C ARG A 41 2.27 -7.03 2.67
N LYS A 42 1.93 -8.15 2.01
CA LYS A 42 2.20 -8.34 0.58
C LYS A 42 1.40 -7.35 -0.28
N ALA A 43 0.11 -7.22 0.00
CA ALA A 43 -0.75 -6.25 -0.68
C ALA A 43 -0.21 -4.82 -0.50
N LEU A 44 0.32 -4.50 0.68
CA LEU A 44 0.98 -3.22 0.92
C LEU A 44 2.21 -3.03 0.03
N THR A 45 3.10 -4.01 -0.09
CA THR A 45 4.27 -3.93 -0.98
C THR A 45 3.85 -3.69 -2.43
N GLU A 46 2.81 -4.40 -2.90
CA GLU A 46 2.24 -4.20 -4.23
C GLU A 46 1.69 -2.77 -4.43
N ILE A 47 0.99 -2.23 -3.43
CA ILE A 47 0.51 -0.84 -3.45
C ILE A 47 1.69 0.14 -3.60
N LEU A 48 2.82 -0.07 -2.92
CA LEU A 48 3.98 0.82 -3.06
C LEU A 48 4.56 0.80 -4.49
N HIS A 49 4.60 -0.37 -5.12
CA HIS A 49 5.01 -0.49 -6.53
C HIS A 49 4.03 0.19 -7.49
N LEU A 50 2.72 0.04 -7.26
CA LEU A 50 1.71 0.72 -8.06
C LEU A 50 1.78 2.24 -7.89
N LEU A 51 1.98 2.74 -6.67
CA LEU A 51 2.17 4.17 -6.40
C LEU A 51 3.43 4.72 -7.08
N ARG A 52 4.50 3.94 -7.14
CA ARG A 52 5.70 4.29 -7.91
C ARG A 52 5.37 4.47 -9.39
N GLU A 53 4.61 3.55 -9.98
CA GLU A 53 4.23 3.64 -11.39
C GLU A 53 3.30 4.84 -11.66
N VAL A 54 2.37 5.12 -10.75
CA VAL A 54 1.52 6.32 -10.76
C VAL A 54 2.37 7.59 -10.72
N GLU A 55 3.41 7.64 -9.88
CA GLU A 55 4.33 8.78 -9.79
C GLU A 55 5.12 8.96 -11.10
N LEU A 56 5.70 7.88 -11.63
CA LEU A 56 6.53 7.87 -12.84
C LEU A 56 5.74 8.32 -14.08
N ARG A 57 4.53 7.78 -14.26
CA ARG A 57 3.63 8.15 -15.37
C ARG A 57 2.89 9.46 -15.13
N ARG A 58 3.05 10.07 -13.96
CA ARG A 58 2.31 11.27 -13.52
C ARG A 58 0.79 11.11 -13.67
N LEU A 59 0.26 9.91 -13.38
CA LEU A 59 -1.17 9.64 -13.54
C LEU A 59 -2.02 10.54 -12.63
N TYR A 60 -1.52 10.90 -11.45
CA TYR A 60 -2.18 11.87 -10.57
C TYR A 60 -2.49 13.19 -11.30
N ALA A 61 -1.56 13.69 -12.14
CA ALA A 61 -1.77 14.91 -12.91
C ALA A 61 -2.76 14.69 -14.06
N LEU A 62 -2.71 13.53 -14.72
CA LEU A 62 -3.69 13.15 -15.76
C LEU A 62 -5.12 13.09 -15.21
N TYR A 63 -5.26 12.65 -13.95
CA TYR A 63 -6.54 12.62 -13.23
C TYR A 63 -6.93 13.96 -12.59
N GLY A 64 -6.14 15.03 -12.78
CA GLY A 64 -6.47 16.38 -12.31
C GLY A 64 -6.05 16.69 -10.88
N TYR A 65 -5.27 15.84 -10.23
CA TYR A 65 -4.74 16.09 -8.89
C TYR A 65 -3.46 16.94 -8.96
N SER A 66 -3.35 17.93 -8.07
CA SER A 66 -2.18 18.83 -8.01
C SER A 66 -0.91 18.17 -7.44
N SER A 67 -1.02 16.97 -6.86
CA SER A 67 0.12 16.20 -6.38
C SER A 67 -0.23 14.72 -6.23
N LEU A 68 0.78 13.85 -6.17
CA LEU A 68 0.59 12.45 -5.80
C LEU A 68 -0.07 12.31 -4.43
N PHE A 69 0.27 13.18 -3.47
CA PHE A 69 -0.34 13.18 -2.14
C PHE A 69 -1.86 13.41 -2.23
N ASN A 70 -2.28 14.42 -3.00
CA ASN A 70 -3.70 14.70 -3.19
C ASN A 70 -4.42 13.57 -3.91
N PHE A 71 -3.78 12.87 -4.84
CA PHE A 71 -4.34 11.67 -5.44
C PHE A 71 -4.53 10.55 -4.40
N VAL A 72 -3.52 10.26 -3.58
CA VAL A 72 -3.60 9.19 -2.57
C VAL A 72 -4.64 9.49 -1.49
N VAL A 73 -4.79 10.75 -1.08
CA VAL A 73 -5.80 11.16 -0.08
C VAL A 73 -7.20 11.15 -0.68
N ASN A 74 -7.40 11.84 -1.81
CA ASN A 74 -8.75 12.10 -2.33
C ASN A 74 -9.29 10.98 -3.23
N GLU A 75 -8.45 10.35 -4.05
CA GLU A 75 -8.89 9.24 -4.94
C GLU A 75 -8.88 7.90 -4.19
N LEU A 76 -7.81 7.62 -3.44
CA LEU A 76 -7.63 6.31 -2.77
C LEU A 76 -8.17 6.28 -1.33
N GLY A 77 -8.62 7.42 -0.79
CA GLY A 77 -9.29 7.50 0.50
C GLY A 77 -8.39 7.31 1.72
N TYR A 78 -7.08 7.45 1.58
CA TYR A 78 -6.17 7.39 2.74
C TYR A 78 -6.23 8.69 3.55
N ASP A 79 -6.12 8.58 4.87
CA ASP A 79 -5.81 9.74 5.69
C ASP A 79 -4.42 10.30 5.36
N GLU A 80 -4.19 11.57 5.66
CA GLU A 80 -2.95 12.27 5.35
C GLU A 80 -1.70 11.58 5.89
N SER A 81 -1.75 11.08 7.14
CA SER A 81 -0.61 10.39 7.77
C SER A 81 -0.32 9.06 7.08
N SER A 82 -1.35 8.35 6.66
CA SER A 82 -1.23 7.10 5.90
C SER A 82 -0.74 7.32 4.48
N ALA A 83 -1.18 8.39 3.81
CA ALA A 83 -0.71 8.78 2.48
C ALA A 83 0.76 9.15 2.52
N TYR A 84 1.16 10.00 3.48
CA TYR A 84 2.54 10.43 3.67
C TYR A 84 3.49 9.24 3.85
N ARG A 85 3.17 8.32 4.77
CA ARG A 85 4.02 7.14 5.04
C ARG A 85 4.21 6.25 3.82
N ARG A 86 3.16 6.05 3.02
CA ARG A 86 3.24 5.24 1.79
C ARG A 86 4.10 5.91 0.73
N ILE A 87 3.91 7.21 0.53
CA ILE A 87 4.69 7.99 -0.45
C ILE A 87 6.17 8.00 -0.07
N GLU A 88 6.50 8.25 1.20
CA GLU A 88 7.90 8.27 1.63
C GLU A 88 8.55 6.89 1.63
N ALA A 89 7.81 5.82 2.02
CA ALA A 89 8.31 4.45 1.89
C ALA A 89 8.56 4.06 0.43
N MET A 90 7.64 4.39 -0.48
CA MET A 90 7.82 4.16 -1.92
C MET A 90 9.04 4.90 -2.47
N ARG A 91 9.23 6.17 -2.08
CA ARG A 91 10.37 6.99 -2.52
C ARG A 91 11.70 6.46 -1.98
N LEU A 92 11.76 6.04 -0.72
CA LEU A 92 12.93 5.36 -0.18
C LEU A 92 13.29 4.12 -1.00
N MET A 93 12.30 3.28 -1.30
CA MET A 93 12.52 2.07 -2.09
C MET A 93 12.97 2.37 -3.53
N LYS A 94 12.53 3.48 -4.10
CA LYS A 94 12.96 3.97 -5.42
C LYS A 94 14.39 4.48 -5.42
N ASP A 95 14.82 5.13 -4.34
CA ASP A 95 16.15 5.76 -4.22
C ASP A 95 17.25 4.73 -3.84
N LEU A 96 16.86 3.54 -3.36
CA LEU A 96 17.79 2.45 -3.06
C LEU A 96 18.22 1.67 -4.32
N PRO A 97 19.44 1.10 -4.35
CA PRO A 97 19.81 0.17 -5.40
C PRO A 97 18.94 -1.10 -5.35
N THR A 98 18.79 -1.77 -6.51
CA THR A 98 17.81 -2.85 -6.71
C THR A 98 17.92 -4.00 -5.69
N GLN A 99 19.13 -4.33 -5.23
CA GLN A 99 19.34 -5.41 -4.28
C GLN A 99 18.87 -5.02 -2.87
N GLU A 100 19.11 -3.78 -2.47
CA GLU A 100 18.70 -3.21 -1.19
C GLU A 100 17.19 -2.99 -1.15
N ALA A 101 16.60 -2.49 -2.23
CA ALA A 101 15.15 -2.36 -2.36
C ALA A 101 14.46 -3.71 -2.19
N LYS A 102 14.95 -4.76 -2.87
CA LYS A 102 14.42 -6.12 -2.73
C LYS A 102 14.54 -6.67 -1.30
N LYS A 103 15.65 -6.40 -0.61
CA LYS A 103 15.81 -6.76 0.81
C LYS A 103 14.80 -6.05 1.70
N VAL A 104 14.52 -4.77 1.44
CA VAL A 104 13.52 -3.99 2.19
C VAL A 104 12.11 -4.55 1.95
N GLU A 105 11.77 -4.88 0.70
CA GLU A 105 10.49 -5.49 0.33
C GLU A 105 10.25 -6.80 1.06
N THR A 106 11.21 -7.74 1.01
CA THR A 106 11.10 -9.01 1.73
C THR A 106 10.92 -8.80 3.22
N ARG A 107 11.64 -7.83 3.82
CA ARG A 107 11.51 -7.52 5.25
C ARG A 107 10.18 -6.87 5.60
N LEU A 108 9.57 -6.10 4.69
CA LEU A 108 8.24 -5.53 4.85
C LEU A 108 7.18 -6.63 4.84
N GLU A 109 7.27 -7.56 3.87
CA GLU A 109 6.36 -8.70 3.74
C GLU A 109 6.43 -9.64 4.95
N GLU A 110 7.64 -9.92 5.45
CA GLU A 110 7.85 -10.68 6.68
C GLU A 110 7.42 -9.91 7.95
N GLY A 111 7.19 -8.60 7.85
CA GLY A 111 6.87 -7.70 8.96
C GLY A 111 8.02 -7.38 9.88
N LYS A 112 9.26 -7.57 9.43
CA LYS A 112 10.48 -7.18 10.14
C LYS A 112 10.72 -5.68 10.10
N VAL A 113 10.03 -4.96 9.21
CA VAL A 113 10.07 -3.49 9.08
C VAL A 113 8.65 -2.97 8.81
N SER A 114 8.30 -1.80 9.35
CA SER A 114 7.00 -1.15 9.14
C SER A 114 7.12 0.07 8.23
N LEU A 115 6.00 0.55 7.67
CA LEU A 115 5.96 1.82 6.92
C LEU A 115 6.49 2.99 7.72
N THR A 116 6.19 3.05 9.02
CA THR A 116 6.66 4.11 9.91
C THR A 116 8.18 4.11 10.01
N ASN A 117 8.81 2.92 10.06
CA ASN A 117 10.27 2.81 10.07
C ASN A 117 10.86 3.30 8.75
N LEU A 118 10.26 2.92 7.61
CA LEU A 118 10.72 3.33 6.28
C LEU A 118 10.56 4.85 6.06
N SER A 119 9.40 5.42 6.41
CA SER A 119 9.16 6.85 6.26
C SER A 119 10.11 7.71 7.10
N SER A 120 10.41 7.26 8.33
CA SER A 120 11.36 7.96 9.20
C SER A 120 12.77 7.96 8.60
N LEU A 121 13.24 6.83 8.05
CA LEU A 121 14.56 6.74 7.43
C LEU A 121 14.71 7.67 6.23
N GLN A 122 13.69 7.77 5.37
CA GLN A 122 13.72 8.71 4.25
C GLN A 122 13.81 10.17 4.69
N GLY A 123 13.10 10.52 5.78
CA GLY A 123 13.17 11.84 6.39
C GLY A 123 14.56 12.19 6.93
N PHE A 124 15.34 11.20 7.37
CA PHE A 124 16.73 11.40 7.81
C PHE A 124 17.71 11.54 6.62
N ILE A 125 17.52 10.78 5.54
CA ILE A 125 18.43 10.82 4.37
C ILE A 125 18.32 12.15 3.61
N ARG A 126 17.17 12.81 3.66
CA ARG A 126 16.91 14.08 2.95
C ARG A 126 17.26 15.34 3.76
N ARG A 127 17.75 15.22 4.99
CA ARG A 127 18.11 16.35 5.86
C ARG A 127 19.61 16.62 5.88
#